data_AF-A0AAQ3RF10-F1
#
_entry.id   AF-A0AAQ3RF10-F1
#
_cell.length_a   1.000
_cell.length_b   1.000
_cell.length_c   1.000
_cell.angle_alpha   90.00
_cell.angle_beta   90.00
_cell.angle_gamma   90.00
#
_symmetry.space_group_name_H-M   'P 1'
#
loop_
_entity.id
_entity.type
_entity.pdbx_description
1 polymer ?
#
loop_
_entity_poly.entity_id
_entity_poly.type
_entity_poly.pdbx_seq_one_letter_code
_entity_poly.pdbx_strand_id
1 'polypeptide(L)'
;MKNIFICGVFLFLGFSILECFREYTIRAFHGPAHTNVGWFNYFLNTLFFSSPTVALIVAVFLDNTLNYKDNVKDRGMPWCTRFRTFKGDNRNEEFYNLNRFFPPS
;
A
#
# COMPACT_ATOMS: atom_id res chain seq x y z
N MET A 1 13.79 -12.27 -11.25
CA MET A 1 14.57 -11.13 -10.70
C MET A 1 13.73 -9.89 -10.36
N LYS A 2 12.61 -9.62 -11.05
CA LYS A 2 11.74 -8.45 -10.79
C LYS A 2 11.31 -8.29 -9.33
N ASN A 3 10.74 -9.33 -8.70
CA ASN A 3 10.21 -9.21 -7.34
C ASN A 3 11.31 -8.93 -6.31
N ILE A 4 12.49 -9.54 -6.44
CA ILE A 4 13.64 -9.26 -5.56
C ILE A 4 14.13 -7.83 -5.76
N PHE A 5 14.17 -7.34 -7.00
CA PHE A 5 14.50 -5.94 -7.29
C PHE A 5 13.49 -4.98 -6.64
N ILE A 6 12.19 -5.24 -6.83
CA ILE A 6 11.13 -4.44 -6.19
C ILE A 6 11.29 -4.46 -4.67
N CYS A 7 11.53 -5.63 -4.07
CA CYS A 7 11.79 -5.77 -2.64
C CYS A 7 12.96 -4.93 -2.13
N GLY A 8 14.11 -5.00 -2.82
CA GLY A 8 15.26 -4.20 -2.45
C GLY A 8 14.99 -2.69 -2.55
N VAL A 9 14.38 -2.26 -3.65
CA VAL A 9 14.14 -0.83 -3.93
C VAL A 9 13.09 -0.24 -2.99
N PHE A 10 11.96 -0.93 -2.76
CA PHE A 10 10.91 -0.38 -1.90
C PHE A 10 11.34 -0.29 -0.44
N LEU A 11 12.11 -1.28 0.06
CA LEU A 11 12.61 -1.25 1.44
C LEU A 11 13.63 -0.13 1.62
N PHE A 12 14.54 0.02 0.65
CA PHE A 12 15.54 1.08 0.67
C PHE A 12 14.89 2.47 0.64
N LEU A 13 13.98 2.71 -0.32
CA LEU A 13 13.29 4.00 -0.44
C LEU A 13 12.34 4.27 0.73
N GLY A 14 11.62 3.26 1.21
CA GLY A 14 10.71 3.41 2.35
C GLY A 14 11.41 3.82 3.65
N PHE A 15 12.66 3.39 3.85
CA PHE A 15 13.47 3.84 4.99
C PHE A 15 14.13 5.20 4.73
N SER A 16 14.73 5.39 3.54
CA SER A 16 15.45 6.62 3.19
C SER A 16 14.54 7.85 3.13
N ILE A 17 13.34 7.72 2.57
CA ILE A 17 12.37 8.82 2.47
C ILE A 17 11.87 9.23 3.86
N LEU A 18 11.57 8.25 4.74
CA LEU A 18 11.18 8.54 6.12
C LEU A 18 12.26 9.36 6.82
N GLU A 19 13.52 8.94 6.69
CA GLU A 19 14.65 9.58 7.35
C GLU A 19 14.82 11.04 6.88
N CYS A 20 14.69 11.28 5.57
CA CYS A 20 14.72 12.63 5.00
C CYS A 20 13.59 13.52 5.55
N PHE A 21 12.37 12.99 5.65
CA PHE A 21 11.22 13.73 6.20
C PHE A 21 11.37 14.00 7.70
N ARG A 22 11.98 13.06 8.43
CA ARG A 22 12.30 13.22 9.86
C ARG A 22 13.32 14.33 10.07
N GLU A 23 14.43 14.30 9.33
CA GLU A 23 15.44 15.37 9.38
C GLU A 23 14.87 16.73 9.01
N TYR A 24 14.02 16.78 7.97
CA TYR A 24 13.34 18.02 7.57
C TYR A 24 12.48 18.58 8.71
N THR A 25 11.66 17.74 9.33
CA THR A 25 10.75 18.15 10.41
C THR A 25 11.53 18.66 11.63
N ILE A 26 12.67 18.04 11.95
CA ILE A 26 13.57 18.49 13.04
C ILE A 26 14.16 19.88 12.75
N ARG A 27 14.51 20.18 11.50
CA ARG A 27 15.12 21.47 11.12
C ARG A 27 14.10 22.60 10.94
N ALA A 28 12.96 22.29 10.33
CA ALA A 28 11.96 23.29 9.95
C ALA A 28 10.90 23.54 11.03
N PHE A 29 10.84 22.72 12.09
CA PHE A 29 9.79 22.72 13.12
C PHE A 29 8.34 22.58 12.59
N HIS A 30 8.20 22.29 11.30
CA HIS A 30 6.93 21.99 10.64
C HIS A 30 7.12 20.80 9.69
N GLY A 31 6.03 20.10 9.37
CA GLY A 31 6.06 19.02 8.39
C GLY A 31 6.37 19.54 6.97
N PRO A 32 6.93 18.71 6.09
CA PRO A 32 7.31 19.10 4.72
C PRO A 32 6.13 19.52 3.84
N ALA A 33 4.92 19.07 4.13
CA ALA A 33 3.72 19.65 3.53
C ALA A 33 3.28 20.88 4.35
N HIS A 34 3.50 22.08 3.78
CA HIS A 34 3.13 23.36 4.39
C HIS A 34 2.34 24.23 3.40
N THR A 35 1.11 23.81 3.11
CA THR A 35 0.14 24.54 2.30
C THR A 35 -0.87 25.31 3.17
N ASN A 36 -1.67 26.22 2.60
CA ASN A 36 -2.73 26.95 3.33
C ASN A 36 -3.90 26.05 3.80
N VAL A 37 -3.88 24.74 3.49
CA VAL A 37 -4.93 23.79 3.84
C VAL A 37 -4.43 22.83 4.93
N GLY A 38 -4.84 23.09 6.17
CA GLY A 38 -4.37 22.34 7.35
C GLY A 38 -4.62 20.82 7.26
N TRP A 39 -5.84 20.40 6.90
CA TRP A 39 -6.17 18.96 6.84
C TRP A 39 -5.29 18.20 5.83
N PHE A 40 -4.97 18.85 4.69
CA PHE A 40 -4.18 18.26 3.62
C PHE A 40 -2.73 18.05 4.08
N ASN A 41 -2.18 19.04 4.79
CA ASN A 41 -0.86 18.92 5.39
C ASN A 41 -0.82 17.78 6.40
N TYR A 42 -1.80 17.66 7.29
CA TYR A 42 -1.86 16.55 8.25
C TYR A 42 -1.90 15.20 7.55
N PHE A 43 -2.75 15.06 6.53
CA PHE A 43 -2.86 13.83 5.75
C PHE A 43 -1.53 13.42 5.11
N LEU A 44 -0.88 14.34 4.38
CA LEU A 44 0.40 14.05 3.72
C LEU A 44 1.51 13.76 4.74
N ASN A 45 1.61 14.57 5.79
CA ASN A 45 2.62 14.38 6.82
C ASN A 45 2.45 13.02 7.50
N THR A 46 1.23 12.57 7.82
CA THR A 46 0.99 11.24 8.38
C THR A 46 1.40 10.11 7.45
N LEU A 47 1.11 10.21 6.15
CA LEU A 47 1.48 9.18 5.18
C LEU A 47 3.00 9.05 5.04
N PHE A 48 3.71 10.17 4.91
CA PHE A 48 5.17 10.15 4.70
C PHE A 48 5.97 9.89 5.99
N PHE A 49 5.38 10.10 7.16
CA PHE A 49 5.98 9.72 8.44
C PHE A 49 5.86 8.21 8.73
N SER A 50 5.08 7.47 7.95
CA SER A 50 4.96 6.02 8.04
C SER A 50 5.83 5.35 6.99
N SER A 51 7.01 4.87 7.41
CA SER A 51 7.89 4.06 6.54
C SER A 51 7.17 2.90 5.84
N PRO A 52 6.34 2.06 6.50
CA PRO A 52 5.65 0.98 5.81
C PRO A 52 4.67 1.50 4.76
N THR A 53 4.06 2.66 4.97
CA THR A 53 3.14 3.27 3.99
C THR A 53 3.89 3.74 2.75
N VAL A 54 5.01 4.44 2.91
CA VAL A 54 5.87 4.87 1.78
C VAL A 54 6.43 3.67 1.02
N ALA A 55 6.91 2.66 1.75
CA ALA A 55 7.37 1.39 1.19
C ALA A 55 6.28 0.72 0.33
N LEU A 56 5.04 0.64 0.81
CA LEU A 56 3.93 0.06 0.06
C LEU A 56 3.60 0.89 -1.20
N ILE A 57 3.59 2.22 -1.11
CA ILE A 57 3.35 3.10 -2.28
C ILE A 57 4.38 2.82 -3.37
N VAL A 58 5.66 2.78 -3.00
CA VAL A 58 6.77 2.51 -3.94
C VAL A 58 6.67 1.09 -4.50
N ALA A 59 6.37 0.10 -3.66
CA ALA A 59 6.21 -1.30 -4.09
C ALA A 59 5.08 -1.45 -5.11
N VAL A 60 3.91 -0.87 -4.84
CA VAL A 60 2.75 -0.89 -5.74
C VAL A 60 3.07 -0.15 -7.04
N PHE A 61 3.72 1.00 -6.97
CA PHE A 61 4.10 1.78 -8.15
C PHE A 61 5.04 0.98 -9.07
N LEU A 62 6.10 0.39 -8.50
CA LEU A 62 7.04 -0.43 -9.23
C LEU A 62 6.41 -1.71 -9.75
N ASP A 63 5.54 -2.35 -8.96
CA ASP A 63 4.84 -3.56 -9.39
C ASP A 63 3.97 -3.29 -10.61
N ASN A 64 3.28 -2.15 -10.66
CA ASN A 64 2.43 -1.75 -11.79
C ASN A 64 3.22 -1.33 -13.03
N THR A 65 4.34 -0.61 -12.87
CA THR A 65 5.09 0.01 -13.96
C THR A 65 6.04 -0.97 -14.66
N LEU A 66 6.70 -1.87 -13.90
CA LEU A 66 7.71 -2.76 -14.46
C LEU A 66 7.07 -3.99 -15.13
N ASN A 67 7.27 -4.11 -16.46
CA ASN A 67 6.95 -5.27 -17.30
C ASN A 67 5.58 -5.91 -16.98
N TYR A 68 4.52 -5.11 -17.08
CA TYR A 68 3.19 -5.53 -16.65
C TYR A 68 2.57 -6.67 -17.47
N LYS A 69 2.94 -6.78 -18.75
CA LYS A 69 2.35 -7.76 -19.69
C LYS A 69 2.90 -9.18 -19.50
N ASP A 70 4.20 -9.32 -19.24
CA ASP A 70 4.85 -10.63 -19.20
C ASP A 70 4.79 -11.30 -17.82
N ASN A 71 4.45 -10.55 -16.76
CA ASN A 71 4.49 -11.02 -15.37
C ASN A 71 3.10 -11.19 -14.73
N VAL A 72 2.03 -11.34 -15.52
CA VAL A 72 0.66 -11.50 -15.00
C VAL A 72 0.52 -12.72 -14.08
N LYS A 73 1.29 -13.79 -14.34
CA LYS A 73 1.32 -15.00 -13.50
C LYS A 73 1.99 -14.78 -12.13
N ASP A 74 2.97 -13.88 -12.06
CA ASP A 74 3.78 -13.64 -10.85
C ASP A 74 3.22 -12.52 -9.97
N ARG A 75 2.32 -11.71 -10.51
CA ARG A 75 1.51 -10.79 -9.71
C ARG A 75 0.57 -11.62 -8.87
N GLY A 76 0.33 -11.30 -7.60
CA GLY A 76 -0.65 -12.00 -6.74
C GLY A 76 -2.10 -11.97 -7.25
N MET A 77 -2.33 -11.45 -8.46
CA MET A 77 -3.61 -11.35 -9.14
C MET A 77 -4.30 -12.70 -9.37
N PRO A 78 -3.65 -13.79 -9.84
CA PRO A 78 -4.30 -15.10 -9.95
C PRO A 78 -4.78 -15.65 -8.60
N TRP A 79 -4.11 -15.28 -7.50
CA TRP A 79 -4.59 -15.58 -6.16
C TRP A 79 -5.82 -14.73 -5.82
N CYS A 80 -5.76 -13.41 -6.05
CA CYS A 80 -6.89 -12.50 -5.86
C CYS A 80 -8.11 -12.84 -6.74
N THR A 81 -7.93 -13.45 -7.92
CA THR A 81 -9.01 -13.78 -8.85
C THR A 81 -10.08 -14.66 -8.21
N ARG A 82 -9.69 -15.59 -7.33
CA ARG A 82 -10.64 -16.49 -6.63
C ARG A 82 -11.61 -15.73 -5.73
N PHE A 83 -11.21 -14.56 -5.25
CA PHE A 83 -12.01 -13.74 -4.34
C PHE A 83 -12.79 -12.63 -5.05
N ARG A 84 -12.64 -12.49 -6.38
CA ARG A 84 -13.36 -11.46 -7.16
C ARG A 84 -14.79 -11.87 -7.51
N THR A 85 -15.10 -13.15 -7.48
CA THR A 85 -16.41 -13.69 -7.84
C THR A 85 -17.01 -14.49 -6.70
N PHE A 86 -18.32 -14.37 -6.49
CA PHE A 86 -19.07 -15.23 -5.57
C PHE A 86 -18.93 -16.70 -6.02
N LYS A 87 -18.64 -17.62 -5.09
CA LYS A 87 -18.27 -19.03 -5.35
C LYS A 87 -16.98 -19.25 -6.17
N GLY A 88 -16.09 -18.23 -6.26
CA GLY A 88 -14.79 -18.37 -6.93
C GLY A 88 -13.72 -19.13 -6.13
N ASP A 89 -13.99 -19.46 -4.87
CA ASP A 89 -13.12 -20.20 -3.96
C ASP A 89 -13.90 -21.37 -3.32
N ASN A 90 -13.20 -22.35 -2.75
CA ASN A 90 -13.77 -23.57 -2.14
C ASN A 90 -14.49 -23.31 -0.79
N ARG A 91 -14.79 -22.06 -0.45
CA ARG A 91 -15.40 -21.68 0.82
C ARG A 91 -16.89 -21.98 0.81
N ASN A 92 -17.40 -22.43 1.96
CA ASN A 92 -18.82 -22.71 2.15
C ASN A 92 -19.65 -21.43 2.00
N GLU A 93 -20.90 -21.57 1.53
CA GLU A 93 -21.84 -20.46 1.35
C GLU A 93 -22.13 -19.72 2.68
N GLU A 94 -22.02 -20.45 3.80
CA GLU A 94 -22.11 -19.91 5.15
C GLU A 94 -21.08 -18.82 5.47
N PHE A 95 -19.88 -18.89 4.86
CA PHE A 95 -18.85 -17.85 5.04
C PHE A 95 -19.32 -16.50 4.49
N TYR A 96 -20.16 -16.50 3.46
CA TYR A 96 -20.71 -15.30 2.86
C TYR A 96 -22.03 -14.86 3.51
N ASN A 97 -22.66 -15.71 4.31
CA ASN A 97 -23.89 -15.41 5.03
C ASN A 97 -23.60 -14.77 6.41
N LEU A 98 -22.77 -13.73 6.44
CA LEU A 98 -22.43 -12.98 7.65
C LEU A 98 -23.65 -12.29 8.28
N ASN A 99 -24.68 -11.95 7.49
CA ASN A 99 -25.92 -11.35 7.99
C ASN A 99 -26.70 -12.26 8.96
N ARG A 100 -26.45 -13.59 8.95
CA ARG A 100 -27.04 -14.51 9.92
C ARG A 100 -26.43 -14.38 11.32
N PHE A 101 -25.16 -14.00 11.41
CA PHE A 101 -24.42 -13.90 12.67
C PHE A 101 -24.20 -12.44 13.12
N PHE A 102 -24.30 -11.49 12.19
CA PHE A 102 -24.19 -10.05 12.43
C PHE A 102 -25.37 -9.35 11.75
N PRO A 103 -26.55 -9.30 12.40
CA PRO A 103 -27.68 -8.55 11.85
C PRO A 103 -27.31 -7.07 11.72
N PRO A 104 -27.71 -6.39 10.63
CA PRO A 104 -27.54 -4.95 10.52
C PRO A 104 -28.31 -4.29 11.67
N SER A 105 -27.59 -3.49 12.46
CA SER A 105 -28.16 -2.60 13.48
C SER A 105 -28.96 -1.47 12.85
#